data_AF-A0A661FAH2-F1
#
_entry.id   AF-A0A661FAH2-F1
#
_cell.length_a   1.000
_cell.length_b   1.000
_cell.length_c   1.000
_cell.angle_alpha   90.00
_cell.angle_beta   90.00
_cell.angle_gamma   90.00
#
_symmetry.space_group_name_H-M   'P 1'
#
loop_
_entity.id
_entity.type
_entity.pdbx_description
1 polymer ?
#
loop_
_entity_poly.entity_id
_entity_poly.type
_entity_poly.pdbx_seq_one_letter_code
_entity_poly.pdbx_strand_id
1 'polypeptide(L)'
;RLDSKGLKLFGVKEAGAKYLLLRGKGQFESGDIWQITSKAPELVSQSDLRGKGYPRDPSCDYYLLYHIYPVDPAVFGHQKWDIRKLSGYSIGRANTGRPFAVTLSELSAAVAL
;
A
#
# COMPACT_ATOMS: atom_id res chain seq x y z
N ARG A 1 -8.57 0.27 7.62
CA ARG A 1 -9.68 -0.08 8.54
C ARG A 1 -9.06 -0.55 9.85
N LEU A 2 -9.60 -0.11 10.98
CA LEU A 2 -9.09 -0.42 12.32
C LEU A 2 -10.13 -1.27 13.06
N ASP A 3 -10.26 -2.52 12.64
CA ASP A 3 -11.09 -3.56 13.24
C ASP A 3 -10.32 -4.89 13.27
N SER A 4 -10.93 -5.95 13.78
CA SER A 4 -10.32 -7.28 13.85
C SER A 4 -9.88 -7.85 12.50
N LYS A 5 -10.51 -7.43 11.39
CA LYS A 5 -10.10 -7.84 10.03
C LYS A 5 -8.87 -7.06 9.58
N GLY A 6 -8.84 -5.75 9.83
CA GLY A 6 -7.71 -4.88 9.52
C GLY A 6 -6.47 -5.26 10.30
N LEU A 7 -6.58 -5.44 11.62
CA LEU A 7 -5.46 -5.76 12.51
C LEU A 7 -4.81 -7.13 12.22
N LYS A 8 -5.53 -8.06 11.57
CA LYS A 8 -4.95 -9.33 11.09
C LYS A 8 -4.09 -9.17 9.84
N LEU A 9 -4.24 -8.06 9.12
CA LEU A 9 -3.56 -7.79 7.85
C LEU A 9 -2.50 -6.69 7.98
N PHE A 10 -2.60 -5.87 9.03
CA PHE A 10 -1.84 -4.64 9.17
C PHE A 10 -1.04 -4.69 10.46
N GLY A 11 0.29 -4.76 10.35
CA GLY A 11 1.21 -4.83 11.48
C GLY A 11 2.24 -3.70 11.48
N VAL A 12 3.29 -3.88 12.29
CA VAL A 12 4.36 -2.89 12.45
C VAL A 12 5.12 -2.59 11.16
N LYS A 13 5.24 -3.58 10.26
CA LYS A 13 5.94 -3.39 8.98
C LYS A 13 5.15 -2.50 8.04
N GLU A 14 3.84 -2.73 7.93
CA GLU A 14 2.95 -1.91 7.11
C GLU A 14 2.79 -0.49 7.71
N ALA A 15 2.80 -0.37 9.05
CA ALA A 15 2.78 0.93 9.75
C ALA A 15 4.02 1.77 9.53
N GLY A 16 5.19 1.12 9.42
CA GLY A 16 6.47 1.78 9.21
C GLY A 16 6.84 2.01 7.74
N ALA A 17 5.96 1.67 6.80
CA ALA A 17 6.27 1.76 5.37
C ALA A 17 6.61 3.20 4.97
N LYS A 18 7.60 3.35 4.07
CA LYS A 18 8.04 4.64 3.51
C LYS A 18 7.54 4.90 2.10
N TYR A 19 7.20 3.82 1.39
CA TYR A 19 6.71 3.87 0.03
C TYR A 19 5.51 2.93 -0.11
N LEU A 20 4.62 3.28 -1.02
CA LEU A 20 3.44 2.51 -1.38
C LEU A 20 3.52 2.19 -2.87
N LEU A 21 3.68 0.91 -3.19
CA LEU A 21 3.58 0.41 -4.57
C LEU A 21 2.15 -0.05 -4.83
N LEU A 22 1.45 0.65 -5.71
CA LEU A 22 0.08 0.30 -6.10
C LEU A 22 0.10 -0.68 -7.25
N ARG A 23 -0.92 -1.55 -7.33
CA ARG A 23 -1.12 -2.44 -8.48
C ARG A 23 -2.58 -2.51 -8.89
N GLY A 24 -2.80 -2.51 -10.20
CA GLY A 24 -4.12 -2.75 -10.77
C GLY A 24 -4.56 -4.22 -10.63
N LYS A 25 -5.87 -4.46 -10.75
CA LYS A 25 -6.42 -5.82 -10.79
C LYS A 25 -5.84 -6.58 -12.00
N GLY A 26 -5.30 -7.78 -11.78
CA GLY A 26 -4.68 -8.60 -12.83
C GLY A 26 -3.30 -8.12 -13.30
N GLN A 27 -2.76 -7.03 -12.74
CA GLN A 27 -1.43 -6.52 -13.06
C GLN A 27 -0.40 -7.14 -12.13
N PHE A 28 0.64 -7.75 -12.69
CA PHE A 28 1.74 -8.35 -11.93
C PHE A 28 2.99 -7.49 -11.90
N GLU A 29 3.05 -6.47 -12.74
CA GLU A 29 4.11 -5.49 -12.75
C GLU A 29 3.52 -4.12 -12.43
N SER A 30 4.26 -3.30 -11.70
CA SER A 30 3.88 -1.93 -11.43
C SER A 30 5.08 -1.02 -11.28
N GLY A 31 4.95 0.21 -11.77
CA GLY A 31 5.82 1.34 -11.45
C GLY A 31 5.08 2.47 -10.73
N ASP A 32 3.83 2.22 -10.30
CA ASP A 32 2.98 3.20 -9.63
C ASP A 32 3.36 3.28 -8.14
N ILE A 33 4.48 3.93 -7.88
CA ILE A 33 5.10 4.08 -6.57
C ILE A 33 4.90 5.49 -6.01
N TRP A 34 4.50 5.53 -4.75
CA TRP A 34 4.22 6.75 -4.00
C TRP A 34 5.05 6.81 -2.73
N GLN A 35 5.45 8.01 -2.32
CA GLN A 35 6.11 8.23 -1.04
C GLN A 35 5.06 8.46 0.04
N ILE A 36 5.19 7.79 1.18
CA ILE A 36 4.43 8.10 2.39
C ILE A 36 5.11 9.27 3.09
N THR A 37 4.41 10.39 3.21
CA THR A 37 4.98 11.66 3.71
C THR A 37 4.72 11.89 5.19
N SER A 38 3.70 11.26 5.75
CA SER A 38 3.41 11.35 7.18
C SER A 38 4.36 10.45 8.00
N LYS A 39 4.72 10.90 9.21
CA LYS A 39 5.54 10.10 10.14
C LYS A 39 4.81 8.84 10.62
N ALA A 40 3.49 8.91 10.69
CA ALA A 40 2.57 7.86 11.08
C ALA A 40 1.23 8.05 10.33
N PRO A 41 0.39 7.01 10.22
CA PRO A 41 -0.97 7.18 9.73
C PRO A 41 -1.82 8.03 10.69
N GLU A 42 -2.75 8.80 10.14
CA GLU A 42 -3.78 9.51 10.90
C GLU A 42 -4.95 8.57 11.21
N LEU A 43 -5.50 8.64 12.41
CA LEU A 43 -6.75 7.94 12.75
C LEU A 43 -7.94 8.80 12.31
N VAL A 44 -8.76 8.27 11.41
CA VAL A 44 -9.95 8.96 10.90
C VAL A 44 -11.22 8.12 11.10
N SER A 45 -12.33 8.77 11.41
CA SER A 45 -13.62 8.10 11.56
C SER A 45 -14.30 7.84 10.21
N GLN A 46 -15.30 6.97 10.17
CA GLN A 46 -16.15 6.78 8.99
C GLN A 46 -16.86 8.08 8.57
N SER A 47 -17.29 8.91 9.52
CA SER A 47 -17.93 10.20 9.24
C SER A 47 -16.96 11.17 8.58
N ASP A 48 -15.71 11.22 9.05
CA ASP A 48 -14.67 12.06 8.44
C ASP A 48 -14.37 11.63 7.01
N LEU A 49 -14.31 10.31 6.75
CA LEU A 49 -14.13 9.79 5.40
C LEU A 49 -15.29 10.14 4.48
N ARG A 50 -16.55 10.01 4.95
CA ARG A 50 -17.73 10.45 4.19
C ARG A 50 -17.65 11.94 3.90
N GLY A 51 -17.30 12.76 4.89
CA GLY A 51 -17.12 14.21 4.74
C GLY A 51 -16.02 14.59 3.75
N LYS A 52 -14.96 13.77 3.63
CA LYS A 52 -13.88 13.92 2.65
C LYS A 52 -14.24 13.40 1.25
N GLY A 53 -15.47 12.94 1.00
CA GLY A 53 -15.92 12.45 -0.31
C GLY A 53 -15.36 11.07 -0.68
N TYR A 54 -15.09 10.21 0.32
CA TYR A 54 -14.59 8.87 0.06
C TYR A 54 -15.55 8.07 -0.85
N PRO A 55 -15.05 7.41 -1.92
CA PRO A 55 -15.87 6.96 -3.05
C PRO A 55 -16.79 5.77 -2.76
N ARG A 56 -16.70 5.14 -1.59
CA ARG A 56 -17.53 4.01 -1.17
C ARG A 56 -17.99 4.22 0.25
N ASP A 57 -19.09 3.59 0.65
CA ASP A 57 -19.50 3.66 2.06
C ASP A 57 -18.45 2.95 2.96
N PRO A 58 -17.89 3.62 3.97
CA PRO A 58 -16.96 2.99 4.90
C PRO A 58 -17.65 1.85 5.66
N SER A 59 -16.96 0.71 5.78
CA SER A 59 -17.46 -0.52 6.39
C SER A 59 -16.91 -0.81 7.80
N CYS A 60 -16.28 0.18 8.43
CA CYS A 60 -15.67 0.12 9.75
C CYS A 60 -15.75 1.51 10.38
N ASP A 61 -15.78 1.61 11.71
CA ASP A 61 -15.89 2.91 12.39
C ASP A 61 -14.64 3.78 12.23
N TYR A 62 -13.46 3.17 12.15
CA TYR A 62 -12.17 3.88 12.12
C TYR A 62 -11.20 3.34 11.07
N TYR A 63 -10.34 4.23 10.58
CA TYR A 63 -9.37 3.95 9.54
C TYR A 63 -8.02 4.60 9.84
N LEU A 64 -6.97 3.96 9.34
CA LEU A 64 -5.64 4.54 9.24
C LEU A 64 -5.53 5.21 7.87
N LEU A 65 -5.33 6.52 7.86
CA LEU A 65 -5.14 7.33 6.66
C LEU A 65 -3.66 7.63 6.47
N TYR A 66 -3.16 7.34 5.27
CA TYR A 66 -1.79 7.66 4.86
C TYR A 66 -1.78 8.86 3.94
N HIS A 67 -0.89 9.80 4.19
CA HIS A 67 -0.59 10.87 3.26
C HIS A 67 0.48 10.38 2.29
N ILE A 68 0.17 10.44 1.00
CA ILE A 68 1.07 10.03 -0.07
C ILE A 68 1.34 11.16 -1.05
N TYR A 69 2.51 11.12 -1.67
CA TYR A 69 2.92 12.05 -2.71
C TYR A 69 3.64 11.29 -3.83
N PRO A 70 3.58 11.76 -5.10
CA PRO A 70 4.35 11.13 -6.17
C PRO A 70 5.84 11.06 -5.79
N VAL A 71 6.48 9.92 -6.05
CA VAL A 71 7.93 9.80 -5.82
C VAL A 71 8.68 10.62 -6.87
N ASP A 72 9.75 11.29 -6.44
CA ASP A 72 10.68 11.96 -7.35
C ASP A 72 11.32 10.92 -8.30
N PRO A 73 11.27 11.14 -9.64
CA PRO A 73 11.91 10.26 -10.62
C PRO A 73 13.40 9.98 -10.35
N ALA A 74 14.12 10.84 -9.64
CA ALA A 74 15.51 10.62 -9.27
C ALA A 74 15.72 9.48 -8.25
N VAL A 75 14.68 9.06 -7.52
CA VAL A 75 14.78 8.03 -6.48
C VAL A 75 14.74 6.61 -7.06
N PHE A 76 13.79 6.36 -7.97
CA PHE A 76 13.58 5.02 -8.56
C PHE A 76 13.62 5.00 -10.10
N GLY A 77 13.80 6.14 -10.76
CA GLY A 77 13.71 6.23 -12.22
C GLY A 77 12.32 5.85 -12.73
N HIS A 78 12.27 5.30 -13.95
CA HIS A 78 11.06 4.77 -14.56
C HIS A 78 10.91 3.25 -14.33
N GLN A 79 11.41 2.77 -13.20
CA GLN A 79 11.48 1.35 -12.89
C GLN A 79 10.07 0.76 -12.68
N LYS A 80 9.89 -0.47 -13.17
CA LYS A 80 8.77 -1.34 -12.79
C LYS A 80 9.28 -2.54 -12.02
N TRP A 81 8.45 -3.04 -11.12
CA TRP A 81 8.73 -4.21 -10.29
C TRP A 81 7.69 -5.31 -10.53
N ASP A 82 8.17 -6.54 -10.65
CA ASP A 82 7.34 -7.74 -10.69
C ASP A 82 6.94 -8.14 -9.27
N ILE A 83 5.68 -7.89 -8.92
CA ILE A 83 5.10 -8.16 -7.61
C ILE A 83 5.20 -9.65 -7.24
N ARG A 84 5.26 -10.56 -8.23
CA ARG A 84 5.36 -12.00 -7.99
C ARG A 84 6.70 -12.41 -7.40
N LYS A 85 7.74 -11.58 -7.55
CA LYS A 85 9.08 -11.79 -6.98
C LYS A 85 9.19 -11.35 -5.52
N LEU A 86 8.18 -10.67 -4.99
CA LEU A 86 8.15 -10.16 -3.62
C LEU A 86 7.67 -11.25 -2.64
N SER A 87 8.34 -11.39 -1.51
CA SER A 87 8.13 -12.41 -0.48
C SER A 87 6.73 -12.39 0.15
N GLY A 88 6.06 -11.23 0.17
CA GLY A 88 4.68 -11.11 0.65
C GLY A 88 3.62 -11.51 -0.38
N TYR A 89 4.00 -11.76 -1.63
CA TYR A 89 3.08 -12.20 -2.66
C TYR A 89 2.68 -13.67 -2.48
N SER A 90 1.40 -13.96 -2.72
CA SER A 90 0.87 -15.33 -2.67
C SER A 90 -0.15 -15.53 -3.79
N ILE A 91 0.02 -16.59 -4.59
CA ILE A 91 -0.82 -16.92 -5.75
C ILE A 91 -2.29 -17.04 -5.34
N GLY A 92 -2.59 -17.72 -4.23
CA GLY A 92 -3.96 -17.86 -3.71
C GLY A 92 -4.60 -16.53 -3.27
N ARG A 93 -3.83 -15.44 -3.26
CA ARG A 93 -4.23 -14.09 -2.87
C ARG A 93 -3.96 -13.05 -3.94
N ALA A 94 -3.60 -13.46 -5.16
CA ALA A 94 -3.18 -12.57 -6.24
C ALA A 94 -4.21 -11.48 -6.59
N ASN A 95 -5.50 -11.78 -6.38
CA ASN A 95 -6.63 -10.87 -6.63
C ASN A 95 -7.18 -10.20 -5.36
N THR A 96 -6.61 -10.50 -4.19
CA THR A 96 -7.02 -9.87 -2.94
C THR A 96 -6.10 -8.67 -2.74
N GLY A 97 -6.64 -7.45 -2.74
CA GLY A 97 -5.88 -6.22 -2.47
C GLY A 97 -5.41 -6.11 -1.02
N ARG A 98 -4.85 -7.20 -0.47
CA ARG A 98 -4.30 -7.28 0.87
C ARG A 98 -2.89 -6.67 0.83
N PRO A 99 -2.63 -5.61 1.60
CA PRO A 99 -1.30 -5.03 1.66
C PRO A 99 -0.32 -5.99 2.34
N PHE A 100 0.95 -5.88 1.96
CA PHE A 100 2.08 -6.50 2.63
C PHE A 100 3.29 -5.57 2.50
N ALA A 101 4.22 -5.65 3.45
CA ALA A 101 5.44 -4.86 3.44
C ALA A 101 6.68 -5.70 3.10
N VAL A 102 7.59 -5.11 2.33
CA VAL A 102 8.89 -5.66 1.93
C VAL A 102 9.99 -4.63 2.19
N THR A 103 11.25 -5.06 2.16
CA THR A 103 12.39 -4.14 2.26
C THR A 103 12.67 -3.44 0.93
N LEU A 104 13.36 -2.30 0.96
CA LEU A 104 13.83 -1.64 -0.26
C LEU A 104 14.82 -2.52 -1.05
N SER A 105 15.68 -3.28 -0.35
CA SER A 105 16.61 -4.21 -1.00
C SER A 105 15.88 -5.30 -1.78
N GLU A 106 14.81 -5.84 -1.20
CA GLU A 106 13.95 -6.82 -1.86
C GLU A 106 13.21 -6.22 -3.05
N LEU A 107 12.69 -5.00 -2.90
CA LEU A 107 12.08 -4.26 -4.00
C LEU A 107 13.07 -4.07 -5.16
N SER A 108 14.30 -3.63 -4.89
CA SER A 108 15.34 -3.45 -5.90
C SER A 108 15.70 -4.75 -6.64
N ALA A 109 15.63 -5.90 -5.99
CA ALA A 109 15.86 -7.20 -6.63
C ALA A 109 14.66 -7.67 -7.50
N ALA A 110 13.48 -7.08 -7.32
CA ALA A 110 12.24 -7.48 -7.98
C ALA A 110 11.97 -6.74 -9.29
N VAL A 111 12.96 -6.08 -9.88
CA VAL A 111 12.84 -5.37 -11.17
C VAL A 111 12.22 -6.27 -12.26
N ALA A 112 11.21 -5.74 -12.95
CA ALA A 112 10.62 -6.35 -14.14
C ALA A 112 11.60 -6.21 -15.32
N LEU A 113 11.67 -7.25 -16.16
CA LEU A 113 12.51 -7.29 -17.36
C LEU A 113 11.73 -6.80 -18.58
#